data_AF-A0A9D6KW80-F1
#
_entry.id   AF-A0A9D6KW80-F1
#
_cell.length_a   1.000
_cell.length_b   1.000
_cell.length_c   1.000
_cell.angle_alpha   90.00
_cell.angle_beta   90.00
_cell.angle_gamma   90.00
#
_symmetry.space_group_name_H-M   'P 1'
#
loop_
_entity.id
_entity.type
_entity.pdbx_description
1 polymer ?
#
loop_
_entity_poly.entity_id
_entity_poly.type
_entity_poly.pdbx_seq_one_letter_code
_entity_poly.pdbx_strand_id
1 'polypeptide(L)'
;MRLGFLGLAPLAISALVTFSSHLETARLGGLSFSIYAAVLLSFLGGVRCGFELMRDPYSPNPARLAFSALPALAGWALALFVVVVPGVLGAASMFAGLFAAQYVWDHRS
;
A
#
# COMPACT_ATOMS: atom_id res chain seq x y z
N MET A 1 -2.49 8.39 -18.30
CA MET A 1 -3.09 7.21 -17.62
C MET A 1 -2.35 5.88 -17.81
N ARG A 2 -1.40 5.69 -18.74
CA ARG A 2 -0.73 4.38 -18.95
C ARG A 2 0.43 4.07 -17.99
N LEU A 3 1.14 5.07 -17.47
CA LEU A 3 2.29 4.88 -16.58
C LEU A 3 1.91 4.36 -15.19
N GLY A 4 0.74 4.72 -14.66
CA GLY A 4 0.27 4.22 -13.36
C GLY A 4 0.03 2.70 -13.36
N PHE A 5 -0.43 2.14 -14.49
CA PHE A 5 -0.63 0.70 -14.64
C PHE A 5 0.70 -0.08 -14.67
N LEU A 6 1.76 0.51 -15.21
CA LEU A 6 3.10 -0.11 -15.18
C LEU A 6 3.64 -0.19 -13.75
N GLY A 7 3.28 0.77 -12.88
CA GLY A 7 3.58 0.71 -11.46
C GLY A 7 2.88 -0.44 -10.72
N LEU A 8 1.81 -1.03 -11.28
CA LEU A 8 1.17 -2.21 -10.69
C LEU A 8 1.81 -3.53 -11.13
N ALA A 9 2.66 -3.50 -12.17
CA ALA A 9 3.28 -4.71 -12.70
C ALA A 9 4.12 -5.48 -11.66
N PRO A 10 5.00 -4.83 -10.85
CA PRO A 10 5.79 -5.56 -9.83
C PRO A 10 4.92 -6.20 -8.76
N LEU A 11 3.78 -5.56 -8.42
CA LEU A 11 2.81 -6.06 -7.46
C LEU A 11 2.08 -7.29 -8.02
N ALA A 12 1.61 -7.22 -9.26
CA ALA A 12 0.96 -8.35 -9.94
C ALA A 12 1.91 -9.55 -10.10
N ILE A 13 3.15 -9.29 -10.52
CA ILE A 13 4.19 -10.33 -10.67
C ILE A 13 4.48 -10.99 -9.32
N SER A 14 4.65 -10.21 -8.24
CA SER A 14 4.93 -10.75 -6.91
C SER A 14 3.74 -11.56 -6.35
N ALA A 15 2.51 -11.15 -6.65
CA ALA A 15 1.31 -11.91 -6.31
C ALA A 15 1.25 -13.26 -7.07
N LEU A 16 1.59 -13.27 -8.37
CA LEU A 16 1.69 -14.50 -9.17
C LEU A 16 2.78 -15.44 -8.63
N VAL A 17 3.93 -14.92 -8.22
CA VAL A 17 5.03 -15.71 -7.63
C VAL A 17 4.61 -16.40 -6.31
N THR A 18 3.63 -15.84 -5.59
CA THR A 18 3.08 -16.44 -4.36
C THR A 18 2.35 -17.76 -4.62
N PHE A 19 1.88 -18.02 -5.86
CA PHE A 19 1.25 -19.29 -6.26
C PHE A 19 2.27 -20.40 -6.60
N SER A 20 3.57 -20.15 -6.46
CA SER A 20 4.59 -21.16 -6.73
C SER A 20 4.43 -22.37 -5.80
N SER A 21 4.61 -23.58 -6.34
CA SER A 21 4.62 -24.84 -5.59
C SER A 21 5.80 -24.97 -4.63
N HIS A 22 6.83 -24.15 -4.79
CA HIS A 22 7.98 -24.10 -3.90
C HIS A 22 7.72 -23.08 -2.77
N LEU A 23 7.79 -23.55 -1.52
CA LEU A 23 7.45 -22.74 -0.35
C LEU A 23 8.36 -21.50 -0.19
N GLU A 24 9.64 -21.61 -0.52
CA GLU A 24 10.58 -20.49 -0.43
C GLU A 24 10.30 -19.40 -1.47
N THR A 25 10.01 -19.77 -2.72
CA THR A 25 9.67 -18.79 -3.77
C THR A 25 8.31 -18.15 -3.50
N ALA A 26 7.33 -18.91 -3.00
CA ALA A 26 6.05 -18.36 -2.58
C ALA A 26 6.20 -17.33 -1.44
N ARG A 27 7.08 -17.61 -0.47
CA ARG A 27 7.40 -16.69 0.63
C ARG A 27 8.10 -15.42 0.14
N LEU A 28 9.06 -15.55 -0.79
CA LEU A 28 9.72 -14.41 -1.42
C LEU A 28 8.73 -13.54 -2.21
N GLY A 29 7.78 -14.16 -2.91
CA GLY A 29 6.68 -13.48 -3.60
C GLY A 29 5.81 -12.65 -2.64
N GLY A 30 5.38 -13.25 -1.53
CA GLY A 30 4.58 -12.56 -0.51
C GLY A 30 5.31 -11.39 0.16
N LEU A 31 6.60 -11.55 0.46
CA LEU A 31 7.44 -10.47 1.02
C LEU A 31 7.62 -9.33 0.02
N SER A 32 7.95 -9.66 -1.23
CA SER A 32 8.15 -8.68 -2.31
C SER A 32 6.86 -7.90 -2.58
N PHE A 33 5.72 -8.60 -2.63
CA PHE A 33 4.39 -8.01 -2.75
C PHE A 33 4.12 -7.03 -1.60
N SER A 34 4.35 -7.47 -0.36
CA SER A 34 4.05 -6.70 0.83
C SER A 34 4.89 -5.44 0.94
N ILE A 35 6.19 -5.53 0.66
CA ILE A 35 7.11 -4.38 0.65
C ILE A 35 6.66 -3.38 -0.42
N TYR A 36 6.37 -3.87 -1.63
CA TYR A 36 5.99 -3.01 -2.73
C TYR A 36 4.63 -2.31 -2.49
N ALA A 37 3.66 -3.03 -1.92
CA ALA A 37 2.36 -2.47 -1.54
C ALA A 37 2.50 -1.38 -0.46
N ALA A 38 3.35 -1.60 0.56
CA ALA A 38 3.64 -0.59 1.58
C ALA A 38 4.28 0.67 0.97
N VAL A 39 5.23 0.51 0.06
CA VAL A 39 5.88 1.62 -0.66
C VAL A 39 4.86 2.43 -1.46
N LEU A 40 3.96 1.78 -2.20
CA LEU A 40 2.90 2.49 -2.95
C LEU A 40 1.97 3.28 -2.02
N LEU A 41 1.56 2.70 -0.89
CA LEU A 41 0.73 3.41 0.10
C LEU A 41 1.47 4.59 0.74
N SER A 42 2.77 4.48 0.98
CA SER A 42 3.62 5.60 1.41
C SER A 42 3.67 6.72 0.38
N PHE A 43 3.85 6.40 -0.91
CA PHE A 43 3.82 7.42 -1.97
C PHE A 43 2.46 8.11 -2.06
N LEU A 44 1.36 7.36 -2.02
CA LEU A 44 0.02 7.92 -2.09
C LEU A 44 -0.29 8.85 -0.91
N GLY A 45 0.09 8.46 0.31
CA GLY A 45 -0.01 9.30 1.50
C GLY A 45 0.84 10.57 1.40
N GLY A 46 2.07 10.46 0.90
CA GLY A 46 2.97 11.59 0.68
C GLY A 46 2.42 12.61 -0.33
N VAL A 47 1.86 12.15 -1.46
CA VAL A 47 1.23 13.03 -2.46
C VAL A 47 0.05 13.79 -1.85
N ARG A 48 -0.78 13.13 -1.05
CA ARG A 48 -1.94 13.76 -0.38
C ARG A 48 -1.54 14.80 0.66
N CYS A 49 -0.51 14.49 1.46
CA CYS A 49 0.09 15.44 2.38
C CYS A 49 0.64 16.68 1.63
N GLY A 50 1.37 16.46 0.53
CA GLY A 50 1.90 17.54 -0.30
C GLY A 50 0.81 18.42 -0.93
N PHE A 51 -0.29 17.82 -1.39
CA PHE A 51 -1.41 18.56 -1.97
C PHE A 51 -2.14 19.43 -0.94
N GLU A 52 -2.34 18.93 0.29
CA GLU A 52 -2.95 19.70 1.38
C GLU A 52 -2.06 20.89 1.80
N LEU A 53 -0.74 20.68 1.86
CA LEU A 53 0.22 21.74 2.18
C LEU A 53 0.30 22.80 1.08
N MET A 54 0.13 22.42 -0.20
CA MET A 54 0.02 23.37 -1.32
C MET A 54 -1.30 24.16 -1.31
N ARG A 55 -2.39 23.53 -0.85
CA ARG A 55 -3.73 24.14 -0.82
C ARG A 55 -3.83 25.25 0.24
N ASP A 56 -3.31 25.01 1.43
CA ASP A 56 -3.27 26.00 2.50
C ASP A 56 -1.95 25.90 3.29
N PRO A 57 -0.91 26.66 2.90
CA PRO A 57 0.40 26.60 3.53
C PRO A 57 0.41 27.15 4.97
N TYR A 58 -0.57 27.98 5.32
CA TYR A 58 -0.57 28.75 6.57
C TYR A 58 -1.52 28.17 7.63
N SER A 59 -2.55 27.41 7.23
CA SER A 59 -3.41 26.67 8.16
C SER A 59 -3.76 25.24 7.71
N PRO A 60 -2.76 24.37 7.44
CA PRO A 60 -3.03 23.02 7.00
C PRO A 60 -3.81 22.25 8.07
N ASN A 61 -4.87 21.55 7.67
CA ASN A 61 -5.73 20.85 8.62
C ASN A 61 -5.01 19.58 9.14
N PRO A 62 -4.58 19.55 10.42
CA PRO A 62 -3.70 18.48 10.92
C PRO A 62 -4.39 17.12 10.92
N ALA A 63 -5.72 17.09 11.03
CA ALA A 63 -6.50 15.86 10.90
C ALA A 63 -6.35 15.26 9.48
N ARG A 64 -6.43 16.08 8.43
CA ARG A 64 -6.22 15.61 7.04
C ARG A 64 -4.80 15.11 6.80
N LEU A 65 -3.79 15.75 7.41
CA LEU A 65 -2.41 15.24 7.37
C LEU A 65 -2.25 13.90 8.09
N ALA A 66 -2.84 13.75 9.29
CA ALA A 66 -2.79 12.48 10.01
C ALA A 66 -3.50 11.36 9.23
N PHE A 67 -4.66 11.67 8.64
CA PHE A 67 -5.41 10.72 7.80
C PHE A 67 -4.70 10.35 6.50
N SER A 68 -3.83 11.20 5.95
CA SER A 68 -3.01 10.85 4.78
C SER A 68 -1.84 9.92 5.13
N ALA A 69 -1.34 9.98 6.38
CA ALA A 69 -0.28 9.10 6.86
C ALA A 69 -0.77 7.72 7.33
N LEU A 70 -2.02 7.61 7.80
CA LEU A 70 -2.64 6.34 8.23
C LEU A 70 -2.48 5.17 7.24
N PRO A 71 -2.78 5.31 5.93
CA PRO A 71 -2.62 4.21 4.98
C PRO A 71 -1.18 3.76 4.78
N ALA A 72 -0.22 4.69 4.83
CA ALA A 72 1.19 4.36 4.77
C ALA A 72 1.61 3.54 6.00
N LEU A 73 1.20 3.99 7.20
CA LEU A 73 1.46 3.28 8.45
C LEU A 73 0.79 1.91 8.48
N ALA A 74 -0.46 1.81 8.01
CA ALA A 74 -1.17 0.54 7.91
C ALA A 74 -0.48 -0.42 6.94
N GLY A 75 0.00 0.07 5.79
CA GLY A 75 0.74 -0.73 4.82
C GLY A 75 2.05 -1.30 5.39
N TRP A 76 2.82 -0.48 6.11
CA TRP A 76 4.04 -0.94 6.78
C TRP A 76 3.78 -1.87 7.97
N ALA A 77 2.75 -1.59 8.77
CA ALA A 77 2.34 -2.48 9.86
C ALA A 77 1.94 -3.86 9.33
N LEU A 78 1.20 -3.89 8.22
CA LEU A 78 0.83 -5.14 7.57
C LEU A 78 2.06 -5.85 6.96
N ALA A 79 3.02 -5.10 6.44
CA ALA A 79 4.27 -5.67 5.95
C ALA A 79 5.11 -6.30 7.05
N LEU A 80 5.22 -5.65 8.21
CA LEU A 80 5.85 -6.24 9.39
C LEU A 80 5.10 -7.49 9.85
N PHE A 81 3.77 -7.48 9.81
CA PHE A 81 2.96 -8.65 10.14
C PHE A 81 3.25 -9.84 9.21
N VAL A 82 3.38 -9.60 7.89
CA VAL A 82 3.74 -10.62 6.90
C VAL A 82 5.16 -11.18 7.12
N VAL A 83 6.09 -10.34 7.58
CA VAL A 83 7.46 -10.77 7.93
C VAL A 83 7.46 -11.68 9.16
N VAL A 84 6.69 -11.34 10.19
CA VAL A 84 6.63 -12.07 11.48
C VAL A 84 5.82 -13.37 11.36
N VAL A 85 4.76 -13.37 10.56
CA VAL A 85 3.87 -14.54 10.36
C VAL A 85 3.94 -15.00 8.90
N PRO A 86 4.97 -15.78 8.52
CA PRO A 86 5.07 -16.33 7.18
C PRO A 86 3.93 -17.32 6.90
N GLY A 87 3.24 -17.17 5.77
CA GLY A 87 2.15 -18.05 5.35
C GLY A 87 0.75 -17.44 5.39
N VAL A 88 0.61 -16.15 5.72
CA VAL A 88 -0.66 -15.43 5.63
C VAL A 88 -1.03 -15.21 4.16
N LEU A 89 -1.68 -16.21 3.55
CA LEU A 89 -2.31 -16.10 2.22
C LEU A 89 -3.34 -14.95 2.15
N GLY A 90 -3.83 -14.48 3.30
CA GLY A 90 -4.72 -13.32 3.44
C GLY A 90 -4.05 -11.94 3.35
N ALA A 91 -2.73 -11.85 3.18
CA ALA A 91 -2.05 -10.55 3.11
C ALA A 91 -2.51 -9.74 1.89
N ALA A 92 -2.76 -10.42 0.76
CA ALA A 92 -3.27 -9.79 -0.45
C ALA A 92 -4.67 -9.20 -0.26
N SER A 93 -5.57 -9.88 0.46
CA SER A 93 -6.92 -9.35 0.73
C SER A 93 -6.91 -8.20 1.73
N MET A 94 -5.99 -8.23 2.70
CA MET A 94 -5.77 -7.11 3.63
C MET A 94 -5.22 -5.86 2.92
N PHE A 95 -4.20 -6.01 2.06
CA PHE A 95 -3.72 -4.90 1.24
C PHE A 95 -4.77 -4.42 0.23
N ALA A 96 -5.54 -5.32 -0.39
CA ALA A 96 -6.66 -4.96 -1.25
C ALA A 96 -7.73 -4.15 -0.50
N GLY A 97 -8.03 -4.52 0.75
CA GLY A 97 -8.91 -3.76 1.64
C GLY A 97 -8.38 -2.35 1.93
N LEU A 98 -7.07 -2.21 2.18
CA LEU A 98 -6.45 -0.90 2.35
C LEU A 98 -6.55 -0.05 1.08
N PHE A 99 -6.23 -0.60 -0.09
CA PHE A 99 -6.39 0.12 -1.36
C PHE A 99 -7.85 0.48 -1.67
N ALA A 100 -8.80 -0.41 -1.38
CA ALA A 100 -10.23 -0.13 -1.55
C ALA A 100 -10.72 0.98 -0.60
N ALA A 101 -10.29 0.96 0.65
CA ALA A 101 -10.58 2.03 1.61
C ALA A 101 -10.01 3.37 1.14
N GLN A 102 -8.79 3.35 0.60
CA GLN A 102 -8.14 4.54 0.02
C GLN A 102 -8.90 5.09 -1.20
N TYR A 103 -9.43 4.21 -2.05
CA TYR A 103 -10.21 4.57 -3.22
C TYR A 103 -11.58 5.17 -2.86
N VAL A 104 -12.31 4.54 -1.92
CA VAL A 104 -13.60 5.06 -1.45
C VAL A 104 -13.43 6.43 -0.79
N TRP A 105 -12.33 6.63 -0.06
CA TRP A 105 -12.03 7.93 0.56
C TRP A 105 -11.73 9.01 -0.47
N ASP A 106 -10.93 8.68 -1.49
CA ASP A 106 -10.62 9.57 -2.61
C ASP A 106 -11.90 10.04 -3.33
N HIS A 107 -12.89 9.15 -3.44
CA HIS A 107 -14.13 9.45 -4.14
C HIS A 107 -15.09 10.36 -3.33
N ARG A 108 -14.90 10.47 -2.01
CA ARG A 108 -15.75 11.25 -1.10
C ARG A 108 -15.19 12.64 -0.75
N SER A 109 -13.91 12.89 -1.00
CA SER A 109 -13.19 14.14 -0.66
C SER A 109 -13.09 15.11 -1.82
#